data_AF-A0A842KCT7-F1
#
_entry.id   AF-A0A842KCT7-F1
#
_cell.length_a   1.000
_cell.length_b   1.000
_cell.length_c   1.000
_cell.angle_alpha   90.00
_cell.angle_beta   90.00
_cell.angle_gamma   90.00
#
_symmetry.space_group_name_H-M   'P 1'
#
loop_
_entity.id
_entity.type
_entity.pdbx_description
1 polymer ?
#
loop_
_entity_poly.entity_id
_entity_poly.type
_entity_poly.pdbx_seq_one_letter_code
_entity_poly.pdbx_strand_id
1 'polypeptide(L)' 'MNEEEIRRERIRSLITPDVVVCKDCRERYKDEVSCSICGKNMLDPNYKGLVYECPVCGKLYCQDCWVKIEEKRIH' A
#
# COMPACT_ATOMS: atom_id res chain seq x y z
N MET A 1 6.24 14.89 -16.81
CA MET A 1 5.89 14.15 -15.59
C MET A 1 5.53 15.15 -14.50
N ASN A 2 4.35 14.99 -13.91
CA ASN A 2 3.88 15.83 -12.81
C ASN A 2 4.57 15.43 -11.49
N GLU A 3 4.72 16.33 -10.53
CA GLU A 3 5.34 16.04 -9.22
C GLU A 3 4.59 14.94 -8.46
N GLU A 4 3.27 14.90 -8.61
CA GLU A 4 2.41 13.86 -8.01
C GLU A 4 2.67 12.47 -8.58
N GLU A 5 2.96 12.40 -9.88
CA GLU A 5 3.25 11.15 -10.59
C GLU A 5 4.58 10.56 -10.12
N ILE A 6 5.60 11.41 -10.00
CA ILE A 6 6.93 11.05 -9.44
C ILE A 6 6.80 10.53 -8.00
N ARG A 7 5.94 11.16 -7.19
CA ARG A 7 5.69 10.72 -5.81
C ARG A 7 5.06 9.33 -5.78
N ARG A 8 4.07 9.05 -6.62
CA ARG A 8 3.39 7.75 -6.69
C ARG A 8 4.34 6.64 -7.13
N GLU A 9 5.18 6.89 -8.13
CA GLU A 9 6.18 5.93 -8.59
C GLU A 9 7.17 5.55 -7.47
N ARG A 10 7.67 6.55 -6.72
CA ARG A 10 8.53 6.29 -5.56
C ARG A 10 7.85 5.42 -4.51
N ILE A 11 6.58 5.67 -4.23
CA ILE A 11 5.81 4.87 -3.28
C ILE A 11 5.69 3.42 -3.77
N ARG A 12 5.37 3.19 -5.04
CA ARG A 12 5.29 1.84 -5.61
C ARG A 12 6.60 1.06 -5.47
N SER A 13 7.75 1.71 -5.66
CA SER A 13 9.06 1.08 -5.47
C SER A 13 9.36 0.69 -4.02
N LEU A 14 8.72 1.31 -3.02
CA LEU A 14 8.94 1.00 -1.60
C LEU A 14 8.14 -0.21 -1.13
N ILE A 15 7.02 -0.52 -1.80
CA ILE A 15 6.07 -1.54 -1.36
C ILE A 15 6.39 -2.92 -1.98
N THR A 16 7.49 -3.01 -2.73
CA THR A 16 7.96 -4.29 -3.26
C THR A 16 8.49 -5.17 -2.12
N PRO A 17 8.12 -6.47 -2.07
CA PRO A 17 8.45 -7.36 -0.95
C PRO A 17 9.95 -7.48 -0.64
N ASP A 18 10.80 -7.27 -1.63
CA ASP A 18 12.25 -7.43 -1.51
C ASP A 18 12.97 -6.15 -1.00
N VAL A 19 12.24 -5.07 -0.75
CA VAL A 19 12.80 -3.79 -0.30
C VAL A 19 12.61 -3.63 1.20
N VAL A 20 13.72 -3.73 1.95
CA VAL A 20 13.73 -3.37 3.37
C VAL A 20 13.79 -1.85 3.51
N VAL A 21 12.71 -1.26 4.02
CA VAL A 21 12.60 0.18 4.25
C VAL A 21 13.05 0.53 5.67
N CYS A 22 13.91 1.54 5.84
CA CYS A 22 14.35 1.99 7.17
C CYS A 22 13.19 2.59 7.99
N LYS A 23 13.34 2.64 9.32
CA LYS A 23 12.29 3.13 10.24
C LYS A 23 11.81 4.54 9.87
N ASP A 24 12.73 5.45 9.55
CA ASP A 24 12.39 6.84 9.25
C ASP A 24 11.54 6.96 7.98
N CYS A 25 11.86 6.17 6.95
CA CYS A 25 11.04 6.10 5.73
C CYS A 25 9.67 5.48 6.01
N ARG A 26 9.58 4.44 6.86
CA ARG A 26 8.29 3.84 7.23
C ARG A 26 7.36 4.81 7.96
N GLU A 27 7.91 5.67 8.81
CA GLU A 27 7.14 6.73 9.46
C GLU A 27 6.79 7.85 8.48
N ARG A 28 7.76 8.26 7.65
CA ARG A 28 7.56 9.34 6.66
C ARG A 28 6.46 9.05 5.65
N TYR A 29 6.35 7.79 5.21
CA TYR A 29 5.38 7.37 4.19
C TYR A 29 4.19 6.61 4.76
N LYS A 30 4.04 6.60 6.10
CA LYS A 30 3.05 5.77 6.80
C LYS A 30 1.65 6.00 6.29
N ASP A 31 1.26 7.24 6.05
CA ASP A 31 -0.12 7.57 5.68
C ASP A 31 -0.41 7.19 4.23
N GLU A 32 0.59 7.27 3.36
CA GLU A 32 0.48 6.94 1.93
C GLU A 32 0.51 5.44 1.67
N VAL A 33 1.18 4.68 2.52
CA VAL A 33 1.33 3.21 2.41
C VAL A 33 0.46 2.44 3.40
N SER A 34 -0.46 3.15 4.07
CA SER A 34 -1.43 2.52 4.96
C SER A 34 -2.63 1.99 4.19
N CYS A 35 -3.12 0.82 4.61
CA CYS A 35 -4.36 0.28 4.07
C CYS A 35 -5.49 1.28 4.29
N SER A 36 -6.18 1.66 3.22
CA SER A 36 -7.26 2.65 3.25
C SER A 36 -8.51 2.19 4.02
N ILE A 37 -8.56 0.92 4.45
CA ILE A 37 -9.67 0.37 5.26
C ILE A 37 -9.27 0.23 6.72
N CYS A 38 -8.14 -0.43 7.01
CA CYS A 38 -7.77 -0.79 8.38
C CYS A 38 -6.58 0.00 8.95
N GLY A 39 -5.97 0.90 8.16
CA GLY A 39 -4.82 1.71 8.59
C GLY A 39 -3.52 0.93 8.81
N LYS A 40 -3.47 -0.35 8.42
CA LYS A 40 -2.27 -1.19 8.55
C LYS A 40 -1.15 -0.60 7.69
N ASN A 41 0.00 -0.28 8.30
CA ASN A 41 1.20 0.15 7.58
C ASN A 41 1.77 -1.04 6.79
N MET A 42 1.76 -0.94 5.46
CA MET A 42 2.19 -2.04 4.58
C MET A 42 3.70 -2.02 4.29
N LEU A 43 4.44 -1.04 4.82
CA LEU A 43 5.91 -1.06 4.88
C LEU A 43 6.46 -1.64 6.19
N ASP A 44 5.58 -2.05 7.12
CA ASP A 44 6.03 -2.69 8.35
C ASP A 44 6.77 -4.00 8.02
N PRO A 45 7.97 -4.26 8.58
CA PRO A 45 8.73 -5.48 8.28
C PRO A 45 8.00 -6.78 8.68
N ASN A 46 6.99 -6.69 9.54
CA ASN A 46 6.15 -7.83 9.92
C ASN A 46 4.96 -8.02 8.98
N TYR A 47 4.71 -7.10 8.05
CA TYR A 47 3.70 -7.26 7.03
C TYR A 47 4.18 -8.23 5.95
N LYS A 48 3.47 -9.37 5.81
CA LYS A 48 3.81 -10.45 4.86
C LYS A 48 2.80 -10.60 3.73
N GLY A 49 1.80 -9.72 3.67
CA GLY A 49 0.74 -9.79 2.68
C GLY A 49 1.10 -9.07 1.38
N LEU A 50 0.33 -9.34 0.32
CA LEU A 50 0.38 -8.53 -0.90
C LEU A 50 -0.25 -7.14 -0.68
N VAL A 51 0.22 -6.15 -1.42
CA VAL A 51 -0.40 -4.81 -1.45
C VAL A 51 -1.09 -4.60 -2.78
N TYR A 52 -2.33 -4.13 -2.71
CA TYR A 52 -3.18 -3.91 -3.87
C TYR A 52 -3.46 -2.41 -4.02
N GLU A 53 -3.31 -1.91 -5.25
CA GLU A 53 -3.72 -0.55 -5.62
C GLU A 53 -5.02 -0.64 -6.42
N CYS A 54 -6.04 0.13 -6.03
CA CYS A 54 -7.26 0.21 -6.83
C CYS A 54 -7.01 1.08 -8.08
N PRO A 55 -7.22 0.56 -9.30
CA PRO A 55 -6.94 1.32 -10.52
C PRO A 55 -7.89 2.51 -10.73
N VAL A 56 -9.02 2.56 -10.02
CA VAL A 56 -10.02 3.63 -10.16
C VAL A 56 -9.71 4.81 -9.24
N CYS A 57 -9.38 4.52 -7.97
CA CYS A 57 -9.20 5.57 -6.96
C CYS A 57 -7.76 5.75 -6.48
N GLY A 58 -6.82 4.90 -6.89
CA GLY A 58 -5.40 4.96 -6.49
C GLY A 58 -5.14 4.60 -5.02
N LYS A 59 -6.16 4.20 -4.26
CA LYS A 59 -6.02 3.80 -2.86
C LYS A 59 -5.31 2.46 -2.73
N LEU A 60 -4.54 2.30 -1.66
CA LEU A 60 -3.85 1.07 -1.33
C LEU A 60 -4.63 0.24 -0.29
N TYR A 61 -4.55 -1.08 -0.43
CA TYR A 61 -5.25 -2.04 0.42
C TYR A 61 -4.32 -3.19 0.79
N CYS A 62 -4.38 -3.61 2.05
CA CYS A 62 -3.74 -4.86 2.46
C CYS A 62 -4.52 -6.06 1.90
N GLN A 63 -3.82 -7.18 1.72
CA GLN A 63 -4.41 -8.41 1.18
C GLN A 63 -5.73 -8.80 1.85
N ASP A 64 -5.79 -8.81 3.18
CA ASP A 64 -7.00 -9.19 3.93
C ASP A 64 -8.21 -8.31 3.58
N CYS A 65 -8.00 -7.00 3.39
CA CYS A 65 -9.06 -6.06 3.07
C CYS A 65 -9.45 -6.16 1.61
N TRP A 66 -8.49 -6.39 0.71
CA TRP A 66 -8.75 -6.60 -0.71
C TRP A 66 -9.60 -7.85 -0.95
N VAL A 67 -9.24 -8.98 -0.34
CA VAL A 67 -10.01 -10.23 -0.45
C VAL A 67 -11.45 -10.03 0.00
N LYS A 68 -11.68 -9.35 1.13
CA LYS A 68 -13.04 -9.03 1.61
C LYS A 68 -13.84 -8.14 0.66
N ILE A 69 -13.18 -7.24 -0.08
CA ILE A 69 -13.86 -6.42 -1.10
C ILE A 69 -14.27 -7.30 -2.27
N GLU A 70 -13.36 -8.14 -2.77
CA GLU A 70 -13.61 -9.02 -3.91
C GLU A 70 -14.67 -10.08 -3.60
N GLU A 71 -14.67 -10.67 -2.40
CA GLU A 71 -15.72 -11.59 -1.94
C GLU A 71 -17.10 -10.92 -1.96
N LYS A 72 -17.20 -9.65 -1.55
CA LYS A 72 -18.46 -8.88 -1.59
C LYS A 72 -18.91 -8.50 -2.99
N ARG A 73 -18.05 -8.62 -4.01
CA ARG A 73 -18.40 -8.33 -5.42
C ARG A 73 -18.97 -9.54 -6.15
N ILE A 74 -18.73 -10.75 -5.62
CA ILE A 74 -19.13 -12.03 -6.24
C ILE A 74 -20.50 -12.50 -5.72
N HIS A 75 -21.13 -11.74 -4.82
CA HIS A 75 -22.48 -11.97 -4.28
C HIS A 75 -23.36 -10.74 -4.49
#